data_AF-A0A7J9WY51-F1
#
_entry.id   AF-A0A7J9WY51-F1
#
_cell.length_a   1.000
_cell.length_b   1.000
_cell.length_c   1.000
_cell.angle_alpha   90.00
_cell.angle_beta   90.00
_cell.angle_gamma   90.00
#
_symmetry.space_group_name_H-M   'P 1'
#
loop_
_entity.id
_entity.type
_entity.pdbx_description
1 polymer ?
#
loop_
_entity_poly.entity_id
_entity_poly.type
_entity_poly.pdbx_seq_one_letter_code
_entity_poly.pdbx_strand_id
1 'polypeptide(L)'
;MSNFLRRHGISGGVRNYNLVIDGTFIACLDVAWPDHRVGIEVDSRRWHMGHAFWERDAARYARLTSHDWRILPVTYGQLKHRGEEFAEHVLRLLSPGLM
;
A
#
# COMPACT_ATOMS: atom_id res chain seq x y z
N MET A 1 8.40 5.05 -6.98
CA MET A 1 8.37 3.98 -5.96
C MET A 1 9.63 3.10 -5.96
N SER A 2 10.01 2.41 -7.05
CA SER A 2 11.13 1.45 -7.01
C SER A 2 12.49 2.02 -6.55
N ASN A 3 12.87 3.23 -6.97
CA ASN A 3 14.11 3.86 -6.50
C ASN A 3 14.06 4.21 -5.00
N PHE A 4 12.88 4.60 -4.50
CA PHE A 4 12.67 4.90 -3.09
C PHE A 4 12.87 3.63 -2.24
N LEU A 5 12.15 2.54 -2.56
CA LEU A 5 12.26 1.28 -1.80
C LEU A 5 13.70 0.76 -1.76
N ARG A 6 14.38 0.75 -2.92
CA ARG A 6 15.79 0.34 -3.01
C ARG A 6 16.71 1.17 -2.12
N ARG A 7 16.55 2.50 -2.11
CA ARG A 7 17.38 3.40 -1.29
C ARG A 7 17.19 3.15 0.21
N HIS A 8 16.02 2.71 0.63
CA HIS A 8 15.71 2.37 2.02
C HIS A 8 15.94 0.88 2.35
N GLY A 9 16.58 0.11 1.46
CA GLY A 9 16.86 -1.31 1.69
C GLY A 9 15.61 -2.20 1.71
N ILE A 10 14.46 -1.71 1.25
CA ILE A 10 13.20 -2.45 1.22
C ILE A 10 13.12 -3.22 -0.10
N SER A 11 13.16 -4.54 -0.02
CA SER A 11 13.13 -5.46 -1.18
C SER A 11 11.96 -6.44 -1.11
N GLY A 12 11.78 -7.25 -2.16
CA GLY A 12 10.77 -8.32 -2.21
C GLY A 12 9.36 -7.88 -2.61
N GLY A 13 9.12 -6.58 -2.78
CA GLY A 13 7.82 -6.07 -3.21
C GLY A 13 7.53 -6.36 -4.68
N VAL A 14 6.35 -6.91 -4.96
CA VAL A 14 5.82 -7.14 -6.31
C VAL A 14 5.05 -5.90 -6.76
N ARG A 15 5.35 -5.38 -7.95
CA ARG A 15 4.66 -4.18 -8.49
C ARG A 15 3.36 -4.55 -9.20
N ASN A 16 2.40 -3.61 -9.23
CA ASN A 16 1.13 -3.75 -9.93
C ASN A 16 0.46 -5.09 -9.59
N TYR A 17 0.39 -5.38 -8.29
CA TYR A 17 -0.03 -6.68 -7.78
C TYR A 17 -1.55 -6.78 -7.78
N ASN A 18 -2.08 -7.62 -8.67
CA ASN A 18 -3.50 -7.97 -8.68
C ASN A 18 -3.80 -8.95 -7.55
N LEU A 19 -4.45 -8.45 -6.49
CA LEU A 19 -4.97 -9.29 -5.44
C LEU A 19 -6.27 -9.95 -5.91
N VAL A 20 -6.22 -11.27 -6.06
CA VAL A 20 -7.37 -12.12 -6.37
C VAL A 20 -7.56 -13.09 -5.21
N ILE A 21 -8.77 -13.13 -4.64
CA ILE A 21 -9.14 -14.04 -3.55
C ILE A 21 -10.33 -14.85 -4.02
N ASP A 22 -10.23 -16.17 -3.96
CA ASP A 22 -11.28 -17.11 -4.40
C ASP A 22 -11.80 -16.81 -5.82
N GLY A 23 -10.87 -16.50 -6.74
CA GLY A 23 -11.18 -16.15 -8.14
C GLY A 23 -11.76 -14.74 -8.33
N THR A 24 -11.98 -13.97 -7.26
CA THR A 24 -12.53 -12.62 -7.30
C THR A 24 -11.42 -11.57 -7.23
N PHE A 25 -11.40 -10.65 -8.19
CA PHE A 25 -10.51 -9.49 -8.14
C PHE A 25 -10.92 -8.53 -7.01
N ILE A 26 -9.98 -8.25 -6.12
CA ILE A 26 -10.19 -7.35 -4.98
C ILE A 26 -9.64 -5.96 -5.29
N ALA A 27 -8.36 -5.87 -5.65
CA ALA A 27 -7.68 -4.61 -6.00
C ALA A 27 -6.37 -4.87 -6.76
N CYS A 28 -5.84 -3.83 -7.41
CA CYS A 28 -4.47 -3.80 -7.91
C CYS A 28 -3.67 -2.82 -7.04
N LEU A 29 -2.65 -3.33 -6.35
CA LEU A 29 -1.78 -2.56 -5.45
C LEU A 29 -0.51 -2.12 -6.21
N ASP A 30 -0.04 -0.89 -6.02
CA ASP A 30 1.15 -0.40 -6.73
C ASP A 30 2.39 -1.22 -6.39
N VAL A 31 2.53 -1.59 -5.10
CA VAL A 31 3.52 -2.54 -4.61
C VAL A 31 2.89 -3.39 -3.50
N ALA A 32 3.17 -4.69 -3.49
CA ALA A 32 2.70 -5.60 -2.46
C ALA A 32 3.79 -6.57 -1.97
N TRP A 33 3.70 -6.97 -0.71
CA TRP A 33 4.38 -8.12 -0.12
C TRP A 33 3.33 -9.16 0.28
N PRO A 34 2.98 -10.09 -0.63
CA PRO A 34 1.87 -11.03 -0.41
C PRO A 34 2.03 -11.87 0.85
N ASP A 35 3.25 -12.35 1.12
CA ASP A 35 3.55 -13.17 2.31
C ASP A 35 3.30 -12.43 3.64
N HIS A 36 3.36 -11.09 3.61
CA HIS A 36 3.13 -10.23 4.78
C HIS A 36 1.74 -9.59 4.78
N ARG A 37 0.97 -9.79 3.69
CA ARG A 37 -0.29 -9.10 3.38
C ARG A 37 -0.18 -7.58 3.54
N VAL A 38 0.90 -7.00 3.01
CA VAL A 38 1.14 -5.55 3.03
C VAL A 38 1.09 -5.01 1.61
N GLY A 39 0.38 -3.89 1.42
CA GLY A 39 0.31 -3.15 0.17
C GLY A 39 0.74 -1.70 0.34
N ILE A 40 1.30 -1.10 -0.70
CA ILE A 40 1.51 0.34 -0.82
C ILE A 40 0.68 0.83 -2.00
N GLU A 41 0.04 1.98 -1.81
CA GLU A 41 -0.60 2.72 -2.89
C GLU A 41 -0.09 4.14 -2.93
N VAL A 42 0.50 4.52 -4.05
CA VAL A 42 0.93 5.88 -4.32
C VAL A 42 -0.26 6.67 -4.79
N ASP A 43 -0.83 7.45 -3.88
CA ASP A 43 -1.89 8.35 -4.25
C ASP A 43 -1.32 9.49 -5.11
N SER A 44 -1.56 9.39 -6.41
CA SER A 44 -1.26 10.42 -7.41
C SER A 44 -2.31 11.55 -7.39
N ARG A 45 -3.38 11.41 -6.60
CA ARG A 45 -4.58 12.23 -6.67
C ARG A 45 -4.45 13.41 -5.74
N ARG A 46 -3.59 14.34 -6.18
CA ARG A 46 -3.43 15.65 -5.56
C ARG A 46 -4.78 16.38 -5.35
N TRP A 47 -5.88 16.09 -6.05
CA TRP A 47 -7.21 16.71 -5.85
C TRP A 47 -8.40 15.95 -6.47
N HIS A 48 -8.89 14.84 -5.90
CA HIS A 48 -10.23 14.32 -6.26
C HIS A 48 -11.25 14.69 -5.18
N MET A 49 -11.60 15.97 -5.16
CA MET A 49 -12.58 16.56 -4.24
C MET A 49 -14.00 16.09 -4.61
N GLY A 50 -14.52 15.10 -3.89
CA GLY A 50 -15.93 14.68 -3.96
C GLY A 50 -16.28 13.54 -2.99
N HIS A 51 -17.48 13.56 -2.43
CA HIS A 51 -17.97 12.56 -1.47
C HIS A 51 -17.96 11.13 -2.02
N ALA A 52 -18.42 10.94 -3.25
CA ALA A 52 -18.49 9.63 -3.91
C ALA A 52 -17.11 8.97 -4.11
N PHE A 53 -16.06 9.78 -4.21
CA PHE A 53 -14.70 9.29 -4.32
C PHE A 53 -14.21 8.72 -2.98
N TRP A 54 -14.50 9.42 -1.89
CA TRP A 54 -14.22 8.97 -0.52
C TRP A 54 -14.95 7.67 -0.18
N GLU A 55 -16.23 7.56 -0.50
CA GLU A 55 -17.01 6.33 -0.26
C GLU A 55 -16.44 5.13 -1.01
N ARG A 56 -16.05 5.32 -2.27
CA ARG A 56 -15.44 4.26 -3.08
C ARG A 56 -14.12 3.78 -2.50
N ASP A 57 -13.26 4.72 -2.08
CA ASP A 57 -11.98 4.38 -1.48
C ASP A 57 -12.16 3.72 -0.10
N ALA A 58 -13.12 4.18 0.71
CA ALA A 58 -13.47 3.55 1.98
C ALA A 58 -13.98 2.11 1.80
N ALA A 59 -14.88 1.88 0.86
CA ALA A 59 -15.38 0.52 0.57
C ALA A 59 -14.27 -0.41 0.07
N ARG A 60 -13.34 0.12 -0.73
CA ARG A 60 -12.17 -0.62 -1.23
C ARG A 60 -11.21 -0.99 -0.10
N TYR A 61 -10.87 -0.04 0.78
CA TYR A 61 -10.03 -0.33 1.94
C TYR A 61 -10.71 -1.28 2.93
N ALA A 62 -12.03 -1.15 3.14
CA ALA A 62 -12.78 -2.08 3.98
C ALA A 62 -12.67 -3.53 3.46
N ARG A 63 -12.79 -3.74 2.14
CA ARG A 63 -12.60 -5.07 1.51
C ARG A 63 -11.17 -5.59 1.68
N LEU A 64 -10.15 -4.74 1.54
CA LEU A 64 -8.76 -5.15 1.73
C LEU A 64 -8.52 -5.55 3.20
N THR A 65 -8.97 -4.72 4.14
CA THR A 65 -8.89 -4.98 5.57
C THR A 65 -9.62 -6.27 5.97
N SER A 66 -10.79 -6.57 5.40
CA SER A 66 -11.52 -7.82 5.69
C SER A 66 -10.80 -9.09 5.21
N HIS A 67 -9.74 -8.95 4.43
CA HIS A 67 -8.86 -10.04 4.01
C HIS A 67 -7.46 -9.97 4.66
N ASP A 68 -7.35 -9.24 5.78
CA ASP A 68 -6.13 -9.01 6.55
C ASP A 68 -5.02 -8.27 5.80
N TRP A 69 -5.37 -7.52 4.75
CA TRP A 69 -4.41 -6.70 4.04
C TRP A 69 -4.23 -5.34 4.71
N ARG A 70 -2.98 -5.03 5.04
CA ARG A 70 -2.57 -3.73 5.59
C ARG A 70 -2.07 -2.86 4.44
N ILE A 71 -2.82 -1.81 4.12
CA ILE A 71 -2.50 -0.92 3.00
C ILE A 71 -1.94 0.40 3.52
N LEU A 72 -0.78 0.79 3.01
CA LEU A 72 -0.11 2.05 3.29
C LEU A 72 -0.33 3.02 2.12
N PRO A 73 -1.33 3.91 2.18
CA PRO A 73 -1.46 4.99 1.21
C PRO A 73 -0.33 6.00 1.41
N VAL A 74 0.22 6.52 0.32
CA VAL A 74 1.28 7.53 0.37
C VAL A 74 1.19 8.48 -0.81
N THR A 75 1.28 9.79 -0.55
CA THR A 75 1.36 10.78 -1.62
C THR A 75 2.81 10.95 -2.10
N TYR A 76 3.00 11.45 -3.32
CA TYR A 76 4.32 11.88 -3.79
C TYR A 76 4.97 12.93 -2.88
N GLY A 77 4.17 13.82 -2.29
CA GLY A 77 4.66 14.82 -1.32
C GLY A 77 5.24 14.17 -0.07
N GLN A 78 4.54 13.19 0.51
CA GLN A 78 5.04 12.42 1.65
C GLN A 78 6.29 11.63 1.30
N LEU A 79 6.35 10.95 0.15
CA LEU A 79 7.56 10.25 -0.29
C LEU A 79 8.77 11.19 -0.43
N LYS A 80 8.55 12.43 -0.87
CA LYS A 80 9.61 13.42 -1.06
C LYS A 80 10.07 14.05 0.25
N HIS A 81 9.14 14.36 1.15
CA HIS A 81 9.40 15.20 2.34
C HIS A 81 9.43 14.43 3.66
N ARG A 82 8.83 13.24 3.71
CA ARG A 82 8.69 12.37 4.89
C ARG A 82 9.00 10.91 4.53
N GLY A 83 9.95 10.73 3.59
CA GLY A 83 10.26 9.41 3.03
C GLY A 83 10.85 8.44 4.06
N GLU A 84 11.65 8.92 5.00
CA GLU A 84 12.24 8.10 6.07
C GLU A 84 11.15 7.51 6.98
N GLU A 85 10.28 8.36 7.51
CA GLU A 85 9.13 7.92 8.33
C GLU A 85 8.24 6.92 7.59
N PHE A 86 7.96 7.17 6.30
CA PHE A 86 7.18 6.21 5.51
C PHE A 86 7.92 4.87 5.35
N ALA A 87 9.24 4.90 5.12
CA ALA A 87 10.04 3.67 5.04
C ALA A 87 10.02 2.89 6.36
N GLU A 88 10.07 3.56 7.51
CA GLU A 88 9.96 2.91 8.83
C GLU A 88 8.62 2.23 9.02
N HIS A 89 7.52 2.83 8.56
CA HIS A 89 6.20 2.19 8.59
C HIS A 89 6.18 0.93 7.74
N VAL A 90 6.73 0.98 6.53
CA VAL A 90 6.83 -0.20 5.65
C VAL A 90 7.66 -1.29 6.33
N LEU A 91 8.87 -0.97 6.80
CA LEU A 91 9.75 -1.92 7.47
C LEU A 91 9.08 -2.56 8.70
N ARG A 92 8.36 -1.79 9.52
CA ARG A 92 7.63 -2.32 10.68
C ARG A 92 6.58 -3.36 10.30
N LEU A 93 5.88 -3.16 9.19
CA LEU A 93 4.87 -4.13 8.72
C LEU A 93 5.49 -5.37 8.07
N LEU A 94 6.71 -5.27 7.56
CA LEU A 94 7.46 -6.35 6.92
C LEU A 94 8.36 -7.12 7.90
N SER A 95 8.67 -6.56 9.07
CA SER A 95 9.36 -7.31 10.11
C SER A 95 8.47 -8.50 10.54
N PRO A 96 9.03 -9.71 10.66
CA PRO A 96 8.32 -10.82 11.28
C PRO A 96 7.86 -10.37 12.67
N GLY A 97 6.57 -10.50 12.96
CA GLY A 97 6.07 -10.20 14.30
C GLY A 97 6.85 -11.02 15.32
N LEU A 98 7.45 -10.36 16.32
CA LEU A 98 7.52 -10.98 17.63
C LEU A 98 6.04 -11.24 17.99
N MET A 99 5.67 -12.51 18.10
CA MET A 99 4.30 -12.97 18.36
C MET A 99 3.63 -12.19 19.49
#